data_AF-A0A6N6M632-F1
#
_entry.id   AF-A0A6N6M632-F1
#
_cell.length_a   1.000
_cell.length_b   1.000
_cell.length_c   1.000
_cell.angle_alpha   90.00
_cell.angle_beta   90.00
_cell.angle_gamma   90.00
#
_symmetry.space_group_name_H-M   'P 1'
#
loop_
_entity.id
_entity.type
_entity.pdbx_description
1 polymer ?
#
loop_
_entity_poly.entity_id
_entity_poly.type
_entity_poly.pdbx_seq_one_letter_code
_entity_poly.pdbx_strand_id
1 'polypeptide(L)'
;MKFIILNISLFFLIGTVGCNTTEETTQKEPSCNGEEYTLKDFTGLDGCKFLLVDAEGNKYEPVNLKKFMSDPKDKTKVRVKFRKVLTGSICMVGSTVEIICIEETSPSN
;
A
#
# COMPACT_ATOMS: atom_id res chain seq x y z
N MET A 1 -29.83 -38.68 -33.95
CA MET A 1 -29.38 -39.31 -35.21
C MET A 1 -28.11 -38.61 -35.70
N LYS A 2 -27.03 -39.39 -35.93
CA LYS A 2 -25.77 -39.10 -36.68
C LYS A 2 -24.96 -37.88 -36.18
N PHE A 3 -23.82 -37.98 -35.47
CA PHE A 3 -22.59 -38.76 -35.68
C PHE A 3 -22.09 -38.77 -37.13
N ILE A 4 -21.17 -37.87 -37.45
CA ILE A 4 -20.14 -38.06 -38.48
C ILE A 4 -18.79 -37.70 -37.85
N ILE A 5 -18.04 -38.76 -37.57
CA ILE A 5 -16.64 -38.86 -37.17
C ILE A 5 -15.84 -39.08 -38.47
N LEU A 6 -14.63 -38.51 -38.61
CA LEU A 6 -13.37 -39.14 -39.11
C LEU A 6 -12.35 -38.03 -39.48
N ASN A 7 -11.37 -37.64 -38.65
CA ASN A 7 -10.06 -38.23 -38.30
C ASN A 7 -9.01 -38.36 -39.43
N ILE A 8 -7.80 -37.83 -39.14
CA ILE A 8 -6.42 -38.36 -39.33
C ILE A 8 -5.47 -37.14 -39.44
N SER A 9 -4.91 -36.66 -38.33
CA SER A 9 -3.64 -37.08 -37.69
C SER A 9 -2.39 -36.54 -38.39
N LEU A 10 -1.55 -35.78 -37.67
CA LEU A 10 -0.17 -36.18 -37.30
C LEU A 10 0.59 -35.01 -36.62
N PHE A 11 0.86 -35.17 -35.32
CA PHE A 11 2.01 -34.67 -34.54
C PHE A 11 2.64 -33.30 -34.88
N PHE A 12 2.56 -32.35 -33.94
CA PHE A 12 3.81 -31.77 -33.43
C PHE A 12 3.77 -31.61 -31.90
N LEU A 13 4.57 -32.46 -31.28
CA LEU A 13 5.06 -32.42 -29.92
C LEU A 13 5.88 -31.13 -29.68
N ILE A 14 5.97 -30.76 -28.40
CA ILE A 14 6.98 -29.87 -27.78
C ILE A 14 6.60 -28.38 -27.70
N GLY A 15 6.51 -27.92 -26.45
CA GLY A 15 6.54 -26.51 -26.11
C GLY A 15 5.84 -26.15 -24.81
N THR A 16 6.12 -26.85 -23.70
CA THR A 16 5.83 -26.31 -22.37
C THR A 16 6.68 -25.06 -22.16
N VAL A 17 6.21 -23.91 -22.63
CA VAL A 17 6.78 -22.62 -22.24
C VAL A 17 6.24 -22.33 -20.85
N GLY A 18 7.18 -22.29 -19.92
CA GLY A 18 6.94 -22.15 -18.50
C GLY A 18 6.08 -20.95 -18.16
N CYS A 19 5.38 -21.12 -17.05
CA CYS A 19 4.80 -20.06 -16.25
C CYS A 19 5.89 -19.00 -16.02
N ASN A 20 5.82 -17.87 -16.73
CA ASN A 20 6.33 -16.66 -16.12
C ASN A 20 5.28 -16.29 -15.08
N THR A 21 5.41 -16.87 -13.89
CA THR A 21 4.92 -16.19 -12.70
C THR A 21 5.55 -14.82 -12.81
N THR A 22 4.72 -13.82 -13.11
CA THR A 22 5.14 -12.45 -12.91
C THR A 22 5.27 -12.39 -11.41
N GLU A 23 6.47 -12.65 -10.91
CA GLU A 23 6.85 -12.23 -9.58
C GLU A 23 6.57 -10.73 -9.61
N GLU A 24 5.43 -10.34 -9.04
CA GLU A 24 5.24 -9.00 -8.56
C GLU A 24 6.43 -8.78 -7.65
N THR A 25 7.44 -8.11 -8.19
CA THR A 25 8.59 -7.68 -7.44
C THR A 25 8.00 -6.72 -6.43
N THR A 26 7.70 -7.22 -5.24
CA THR A 26 7.69 -6.43 -4.02
C THR A 26 9.08 -5.84 -3.96
N GLN A 27 9.25 -4.69 -4.62
CA GLN A 27 10.43 -3.88 -4.48
C GLN A 27 10.44 -3.56 -3.00
N LYS A 28 11.28 -4.28 -2.26
CA LYS A 28 11.58 -3.95 -0.88
C LYS A 28 12.24 -2.58 -0.97
N GLU A 29 11.42 -1.54 -0.87
CA GLU A 29 11.89 -0.17 -0.83
C GLU A 29 12.98 -0.07 0.25
N PRO A 30 14.02 0.76 0.03
CA PRO A 30 15.06 0.93 1.03
C PRO A 30 14.42 1.20 2.39
N SER A 31 14.84 0.44 3.41
CA SER A 31 14.21 0.50 4.74
C SER A 31 14.12 1.95 5.23
N CYS A 32 12.91 2.39 5.52
CA CYS A 32 12.64 3.72 6.03
C CYS A 32 13.04 3.75 7.50
N ASN A 33 14.26 4.24 7.76
CA ASN A 33 14.80 4.45 9.11
C ASN A 33 14.12 5.65 9.81
N GLY A 34 12.79 5.63 9.87
CA GLY A 34 11.93 6.65 10.47
C GLY A 34 11.49 6.30 11.88
N GLU A 35 10.66 7.17 12.45
CA GLU A 35 10.05 6.99 13.77
C GLU A 35 8.77 6.15 13.67
N GLU A 36 8.37 5.50 14.76
CA GLU A 36 7.19 4.62 14.79
C GLU A 36 5.89 5.40 15.01
N TYR A 37 4.90 5.13 14.15
CA TYR A 37 3.55 5.69 14.22
C TYR A 37 2.51 4.60 13.99
N THR A 38 1.27 4.90 14.39
CA THR A 38 0.10 4.10 14.02
C THR A 38 -0.76 4.90 13.04
N LEU A 39 -1.05 4.31 11.88
CA LEU A 39 -2.09 4.81 10.99
C LEU A 39 -3.46 4.60 11.65
N LYS A 40 -4.23 5.68 11.73
CA LYS A 40 -5.59 5.66 12.29
C LYS A 40 -6.57 6.21 11.29
N ASP A 41 -7.68 5.50 11.12
CA ASP A 41 -8.77 5.94 10.28
C ASP A 41 -9.60 7.01 11.01
N PHE A 42 -9.62 8.22 10.48
CA PHE A 42 -10.44 9.35 10.92
C PHE A 42 -11.50 9.71 9.87
N THR A 43 -11.80 8.81 8.92
CA THR A 43 -12.93 8.99 8.01
C THR A 43 -14.24 9.12 8.80
N GLY A 44 -15.16 9.94 8.28
CA GLY A 44 -16.39 10.33 8.98
C GLY A 44 -16.27 11.65 9.76
N LEU A 45 -15.06 12.21 9.87
CA LEU A 45 -14.85 13.61 10.24
C LEU A 45 -14.56 14.45 8.99
N ASP A 46 -15.04 15.70 8.99
CA ASP A 46 -14.98 16.58 7.82
C ASP A 46 -13.55 16.73 7.28
N GLY A 47 -13.33 16.29 6.05
CA GLY A 47 -12.04 16.37 5.36
C GLY A 47 -10.95 15.42 5.88
N CYS A 48 -11.18 14.67 6.96
CA CYS A 48 -10.21 13.75 7.51
C CYS A 48 -10.19 12.41 6.76
N LYS A 49 -9.01 11.81 6.71
CA LYS A 49 -8.77 10.45 6.20
C LYS A 49 -7.96 9.68 7.23
N PHE A 50 -6.77 9.21 6.87
CA PHE A 50 -5.86 8.59 7.80
C PHE A 50 -4.90 9.60 8.41
N LEU A 51 -4.66 9.47 9.70
CA LEU A 51 -3.67 10.25 10.45
C LEU A 51 -2.55 9.33 10.94
N LEU A 52 -1.33 9.88 11.03
CA LEU A 52 -0.24 9.26 11.77
C LEU A 52 -0.38 9.67 13.24
N VAL A 53 -0.34 8.71 14.15
CA VAL A 53 -0.43 8.93 15.59
C VAL A 53 0.81 8.36 16.26
N ASP A 54 1.54 9.19 17.00
CA ASP A 54 2.72 8.76 17.77
C ASP A 54 2.33 8.15 19.12
N ALA A 55 3.33 7.70 19.89
CA ALA A 55 3.13 7.10 21.21
C ALA A 55 2.55 8.06 22.25
N GLU A 56 2.68 9.38 22.04
CA GLU A 56 2.16 10.43 22.91
C GLU A 56 0.73 10.84 22.52
N GLY A 57 0.23 10.37 21.37
CA GLY A 57 -1.10 10.67 20.86
C GLY A 57 -1.17 11.95 20.03
N ASN A 58 -0.02 12.54 19.67
CA ASN A 58 0.02 13.64 18.71
C ASN A 58 -0.40 13.11 17.33
N LYS A 59 -1.07 13.98 16.56
CA LYS A 59 -1.68 13.61 15.28
C LYS A 59 -1.03 14.41 14.17
N TYR A 60 -0.70 13.71 13.09
CA TYR A 60 -0.10 14.30 11.90
C TYR A 60 -0.93 13.90 10.68
N GLU A 61 -1.30 14.89 9.89
CA GLU A 61 -2.11 14.74 8.70
C GLU A 61 -1.21 14.68 7.45
N PRO A 62 -1.01 13.49 6.86
CA PRO A 62 -0.17 13.34 5.69
C PRO A 62 -0.89 13.81 4.43
N VAL A 63 -0.35 14.84 3.78
CA VAL A 63 -0.93 15.40 2.54
C VAL A 63 -0.67 14.53 1.30
N ASN A 64 0.23 13.54 1.41
CA ASN A 64 0.71 12.71 0.30
C ASN A 64 0.68 11.20 0.59
N LEU A 65 -0.10 10.73 1.58
CA LEU A 65 -0.17 9.30 1.95
C LEU A 65 -0.46 8.38 0.76
N LYS A 66 -1.36 8.80 -0.14
CA LYS A 66 -1.74 8.03 -1.34
C LYS A 66 -0.59 7.77 -2.32
N LYS A 67 0.54 8.49 -2.21
CA LYS A 67 1.73 8.22 -3.02
C LYS A 67 2.46 6.95 -2.58
N PHE A 68 2.28 6.54 -1.33
CA PHE A 68 2.99 5.42 -0.73
C PHE A 68 2.08 4.24 -0.39
N MET A 69 0.80 4.50 -0.09
CA MET A 69 -0.14 3.48 0.33
C MET A 69 -1.49 3.69 -0.36
N SER A 70 -1.87 2.74 -1.22
CA SER A 70 -3.12 2.79 -1.99
C SER A 70 -4.34 2.38 -1.16
N ASP A 71 -4.17 1.42 -0.24
CA ASP A 71 -5.22 0.87 0.62
C ASP A 71 -4.79 0.90 2.11
N PRO A 72 -4.74 2.09 2.73
CA PRO A 72 -4.41 2.20 4.16
C PRO A 72 -5.47 1.55 5.03
N LYS A 73 -5.02 0.84 6.07
CA LYS A 73 -5.89 0.15 7.04
C LYS A 73 -5.75 0.78 8.42
N ASP A 74 -6.85 0.80 9.16
CA ASP A 74 -6.82 1.28 10.55
C ASP A 74 -5.88 0.40 11.39
N LYS A 75 -5.15 1.04 12.31
CA LYS A 75 -4.18 0.42 13.23
C LYS A 75 -2.93 -0.17 12.57
N THR A 76 -2.66 0.10 11.29
CA THR A 76 -1.39 -0.30 10.68
C THR A 76 -0.23 0.41 11.37
N LYS A 77 0.75 -0.35 11.87
CA LYS A 77 1.99 0.20 12.41
C LYS A 77 2.96 0.51 11.27
N VAL A 78 3.58 1.67 11.34
CA VAL A 78 4.46 2.16 10.29
C VAL A 78 5.69 2.84 10.88
N ARG A 79 6.80 2.83 10.15
CA ARG A 79 7.92 3.74 10.38
C ARG A 79 7.91 4.82 9.33
N VAL A 80 8.02 6.07 9.76
CA VAL A 80 7.81 7.23 8.88
C VAL A 80 8.88 8.28 9.11
N LYS A 81 9.35 8.88 8.02
CA LYS A 81 9.97 10.21 8.04
C LYS A 81 9.04 11.18 7.35
N PHE A 82 8.85 12.34 7.95
CA PHE A 82 8.11 13.43 7.35
C PHE A 82 8.72 14.78 7.70
N ARG A 83 8.25 15.82 7.04
CA ARG A 83 8.45 17.21 7.45
C ARG A 83 7.11 17.88 7.69
N LYS A 84 7.05 18.77 8.69
CA LYS A 84 5.89 19.64 8.88
C LYS A 84 5.81 20.64 7.73
N VAL A 85 4.60 20.87 7.25
CA VAL A 85 4.31 21.84 6.20
C VAL A 85 3.20 22.77 6.68
N LEU A 86 3.24 24.04 6.28
CA LEU A 86 2.22 25.03 6.61
C LEU A 86 1.19 25.09 5.49
N THR A 87 0.26 24.14 5.48
CA THR A 87 -0.89 24.17 4.56
C THR A 87 -2.17 24.15 5.36
N GLY A 88 -3.20 24.82 4.84
CA GLY A 88 -4.55 24.65 5.37
C GLY A 88 -5.03 23.22 5.10
N SER A 89 -5.69 22.61 6.08
CA SER A 89 -6.48 21.42 5.89
C SER A 89 -7.87 21.62 6.48
N ILE A 90 -8.87 21.00 5.86
CA ILE A 90 -10.24 20.94 6.37
C ILE A 90 -10.30 20.05 7.62
N CYS A 91 -9.44 19.04 7.73
CA CYS A 91 -9.44 18.09 8.85
C CYS A 91 -9.10 18.78 10.18
N MET A 92 -8.09 19.67 10.22
CA MET A 92 -7.69 20.48 11.40
C MET A 92 -7.42 19.70 12.71
N VAL A 93 -7.34 18.37 12.68
CA VAL A 93 -7.14 17.52 13.88
C VAL A 93 -5.67 17.44 14.32
N GLY A 94 -4.74 17.79 13.45
CA GLY A 94 -3.31 17.64 13.69
C GLY A 94 -2.44 18.53 12.81
N SER A 95 -1.12 18.43 12.99
CA SER A 95 -0.18 19.15 12.13
C SER A 95 -0.16 18.53 10.73
N THR A 96 -0.20 19.36 9.70
CA THR A 96 -0.04 18.88 8.32
C THR A 96 1.41 18.52 8.04
N VAL A 97 1.63 17.35 7.45
CA VAL A 97 2.97 16.80 7.17
C VAL A 97 3.07 16.26 5.76
N GLU A 98 4.27 16.31 5.19
CA GLU A 98 4.62 15.66 3.95
C GLU A 98 5.54 14.48 4.24
N ILE A 99 5.08 13.27 3.90
CA ILE A 99 5.84 12.02 4.06
C ILE A 99 7.02 12.02 3.08
N ILE A 100 8.20 11.71 3.61
CA ILE A 100 9.45 11.51 2.88
C ILE A 100 9.64 10.02 2.58
N CYS A 101 9.42 9.15 3.58
CA CYS A 101 9.36 7.71 3.42
C CYS A 101 8.40 7.10 4.45
N ILE A 102 7.87 5.93 4.13
CA ILE A 102 7.02 5.14 5.01
C ILE A 102 7.25 3.65 4.74
N GLU A 103 7.38 2.85 5.79
CA GLU A 103 7.40 1.39 5.71
C GLU A 103 6.37 0.81 6.69
N GLU A 104 5.62 -0.21 6.27
CA GLU A 104 4.77 -0.97 7.19
C GLU A 104 5.64 -1.85 8.08
N THR A 105 5.42 -1.78 9.39
CA THR A 105 6.08 -2.65 10.36
C THR A 105 5.17 -3.82 10.67
N SER A 106 4.94 -4.68 9.68
CA SER A 106 4.29 -5.98 9.91
C SER A 106 5.28 -6.97 10.55
N PRO A 107 4.89 -7.85 11.48
CA PRO A 107 5.17 -9.25 11.26
C PRO A 107 4.28 -9.68 10.09
N SER A 108 4.87 -9.86 8.91
CA SER A 108 4.19 -10.49 7.77
C SER A 108 3.69 -11.87 8.24
N ASN A 109 2.38 -12.12 8.12
CA ASN A 109 1.84 -13.48 8.28
C ASN A 109 2.53 -14.44 7.30
#